data_AF-A0A7K6Z9C1-F1
#
_entry.id   AF-A0A7K6Z9C1-F1
#
_cell.length_a   1.000
_cell.length_b   1.000
_cell.length_c   1.000
_cell.angle_alpha   90.00
_cell.angle_beta   90.00
_cell.angle_gamma   90.00
#
_symmetry.space_group_name_H-M   'P 1'
#
loop_
_entity.id
_entity.type
_entity.pdbx_description
1 polymer ?
#
loop_
_entity_poly.entity_id
_entity_poly.type
_entity_poly.pdbx_seq_one_letter_code
_entity_poly.pdbx_strand_id
1 'polypeptide(L)'
;YRLLVPLQPPPGHAFCLEPGTTKEMLTSNSCLRVQLQCMCMREWLVEDVLCFLHHSKDELKSQGPSLLKTLCTDSYLDIKKTASWFQLLVKDAWQLMPLSHHCQLAVLPATSSCKLKLRNGQESLNIELIFGVSLDDSDCFLIL
;
A
#
# COMPACT_ATOMS: atom_id res chain seq x y z
N TYR A 1 -7.02 -17.81 7.78
CA TYR A 1 -7.83 -16.58 7.83
C TYR A 1 -7.51 -15.74 6.62
N ARG A 2 -8.50 -15.04 6.06
CA ARG A 2 -8.31 -14.06 4.98
C ARG A 2 -8.81 -12.73 5.49
N LEU A 3 -7.97 -11.69 5.47
CA LEU A 3 -8.27 -10.37 6.00
C LEU A 3 -7.99 -9.32 4.94
N LEU A 4 -8.87 -8.32 4.87
CA LEU A 4 -8.71 -7.17 4.00
C LEU A 4 -7.82 -6.11 4.67
N VAL A 5 -6.85 -5.60 3.92
CA VAL A 5 -6.03 -4.46 4.27
C VAL A 5 -6.50 -3.28 3.44
N PRO A 6 -7.25 -2.33 4.03
CA PRO A 6 -7.67 -1.12 3.34
C PRO A 6 -6.45 -0.22 3.09
N LEU A 7 -6.20 0.09 1.82
CA LEU A 7 -5.16 1.00 1.39
C LEU A 7 -5.74 2.40 1.23
N GLN A 8 -5.08 3.37 1.84
CA GLN A 8 -5.36 4.78 1.68
C GLN A 8 -4.16 5.48 1.03
N PRO A 9 -4.38 6.47 0.15
CA PRO A 9 -3.28 7.22 -0.42
C PRO A 9 -2.59 8.05 0.68
N PRO A 10 -1.25 8.11 0.70
CA PRO A 10 -0.53 8.99 1.60
C PRO A 10 -0.77 10.47 1.23
N PRO A 11 -0.46 11.42 2.12
CA PRO A 11 -0.57 12.85 1.84
C PRO A 11 0.06 13.24 0.50
N GLY A 12 -0.62 14.12 -0.24
CA GLY A 12 -0.19 14.56 -1.58
C GLY A 12 -0.44 13.56 -2.70
N HIS A 13 -1.14 12.46 -2.42
CA HIS A 13 -1.54 11.49 -3.43
C HIS A 13 -3.05 11.28 -3.39
N ALA A 14 -3.64 10.97 -4.54
CA ALA A 14 -5.03 10.57 -4.68
C ALA A 14 -5.10 9.27 -5.48
N PHE A 15 -5.99 8.37 -5.06
CA PHE A 15 -6.34 7.18 -5.82
C PHE A 15 -7.56 7.48 -6.68
N CYS A 16 -7.42 7.32 -7.99
CA CYS A 16 -8.46 7.57 -8.97
C CYS A 16 -8.78 6.27 -9.70
N LEU A 17 -10.02 5.81 -9.59
CA LEU A 17 -10.48 4.67 -10.37
C LEU A 17 -10.77 5.13 -11.81
N GLU A 18 -10.03 4.61 -12.79
CA GLU A 18 -10.31 4.88 -14.19
C GLU A 18 -11.34 3.86 -14.74
N PRO A 19 -12.42 4.31 -15.40
CA PRO A 19 -13.39 3.41 -16.02
C PRO A 19 -12.74 2.71 -17.22
N GLY A 20 -12.54 1.39 -17.12
CA GLY A 20 -11.92 0.60 -18.18
C GLY A 20 -12.80 0.45 -19.42
N THR A 21 -12.17 0.28 -20.59
CA THR A 21 -12.86 -0.22 -21.78
C THR A 21 -13.23 -1.70 -21.56
N THR A 22 -14.42 -2.12 -22.03
CA THR A 22 -15.06 -3.42 -21.74
C THR A 22 -14.22 -4.67 -22.00
N LYS A 23 -13.09 -4.57 -22.72
CA LYS A 23 -12.19 -5.68 -23.07
C LYS A 23 -11.03 -5.87 -22.08
N GLU A 24 -10.67 -4.84 -21.31
CA GLU A 24 -9.52 -4.84 -20.38
C GLU A 24 -9.93 -5.20 -18.93
N MET A 25 -11.21 -5.06 -18.62
CA MET A 25 -11.80 -5.29 -17.30
C MET A 25 -11.82 -6.76 -16.88
N LEU A 26 -11.58 -7.70 -17.80
CA LEU A 26 -11.66 -9.15 -17.56
C LEU A 26 -10.31 -9.85 -17.37
N THR A 27 -9.17 -9.17 -17.55
CA THR A 27 -7.84 -9.81 -17.51
C THR A 27 -6.78 -9.10 -16.67
N SER A 28 -7.02 -7.89 -16.19
CA SER A 28 -5.99 -7.10 -15.51
C SER A 28 -6.57 -6.32 -14.35
N ASN A 29 -5.98 -6.55 -13.18
CA ASN A 29 -5.97 -5.72 -11.98
C ASN A 29 -6.47 -4.30 -12.25
N SER A 30 -7.57 -3.94 -11.62
CA SER A 30 -8.31 -2.70 -11.82
C SER A 30 -7.40 -1.47 -11.87
N CYS A 31 -7.66 -0.58 -12.84
CA CYS A 31 -6.89 0.61 -13.21
C CYS A 31 -6.91 1.72 -12.14
N LEU A 32 -6.38 1.44 -10.96
CA LEU A 32 -6.25 2.43 -9.90
C LEU A 32 -5.06 3.33 -10.21
N ARG A 33 -5.35 4.48 -10.81
CA ARG A 33 -4.33 5.50 -11.10
C ARG A 33 -4.04 6.30 -9.85
N VAL A 34 -2.78 6.59 -9.63
CA VAL A 34 -2.31 7.48 -8.57
C VAL A 34 -2.00 8.83 -9.19
N GLN A 35 -2.54 9.89 -8.61
CA GLN A 35 -2.28 11.27 -9.01
C GLN A 35 -1.67 12.04 -7.84
N LEU A 36 -0.84 13.04 -8.14
CA LEU A 36 -0.36 13.97 -7.13
C LEU A 36 -1.41 15.06 -6.87
N GLN A 37 -1.60 15.38 -5.61
CA GLN A 37 -2.44 16.49 -5.17
C GLN A 37 -1.56 17.62 -4.63
N CYS A 38 -1.95 18.87 -4.90
CA CYS A 38 -1.26 20.01 -4.31
C CYS A 38 -1.47 20.02 -2.79
N MET A 39 -0.36 20.14 -2.06
CA MET A 39 -0.35 20.16 -0.60
C MET A 39 0.14 21.48 -0.02
N CYS A 40 0.38 22.53 -0.84
CA CYS A 40 0.96 23.79 -0.37
C CYS A 40 0.20 24.44 0.79
N MET A 41 -1.12 24.30 0.83
CA MET A 41 -1.91 24.80 1.95
C MET A 41 -1.61 24.04 3.25
N ARG A 42 -1.50 22.70 3.19
CA ARG A 42 -1.13 21.89 4.37
C ARG A 42 0.31 22.11 4.76
N GLU A 43 1.20 22.18 3.78
CA GLU A 43 2.61 22.50 3.99
C GLU A 43 2.75 23.80 4.78
N TRP A 44 2.05 24.86 4.38
CA TRP A 44 2.11 26.15 5.09
C TRP A 44 1.48 26.12 6.50
N LEU A 45 0.44 25.30 6.72
CA LEU A 45 -0.29 25.27 7.99
C LEU A 45 0.25 24.29 9.02
N VAL A 46 0.74 23.14 8.57
CA VAL A 46 1.09 21.98 9.42
C VAL A 46 2.58 21.67 9.33
N GLU A 47 3.23 22.04 8.21
CA GLU A 47 4.66 21.82 7.98
C GLU A 47 5.11 20.35 8.11
N ASP A 48 4.17 19.40 7.99
CA ASP A 48 4.43 17.96 8.09
C ASP A 48 4.73 17.29 6.73
N VAL A 49 4.46 18.01 5.64
CA VAL A 49 4.67 17.53 4.27
C VAL A 49 5.07 18.67 3.33
N LEU A 50 6.03 18.44 2.44
CA LEU A 50 6.31 19.33 1.31
C LEU A 50 5.53 18.92 0.06
N CYS A 51 5.06 19.88 -0.71
CA CYS A 51 4.28 19.62 -1.91
C CYS A 51 5.11 19.02 -3.06
N PHE A 52 4.81 17.77 -3.43
CA PHE A 52 5.45 17.07 -4.56
C PHE A 52 5.34 17.79 -5.91
N LEU A 53 4.34 18.65 -6.11
CA LEU A 53 4.12 19.36 -7.37
C LEU A 53 4.96 20.62 -7.52
N HIS A 54 5.36 21.25 -6.40
CA HIS A 54 5.97 22.57 -6.41
C HIS A 54 7.39 22.62 -5.85
N HIS A 55 7.85 21.56 -5.18
CA HIS A 55 9.25 21.41 -4.79
C HIS A 55 10.07 20.61 -5.80
N SER A 56 11.36 20.94 -5.87
CA SER A 56 12.33 20.18 -6.63
C SER A 56 12.59 18.81 -5.98
N LYS A 57 13.14 17.88 -6.77
CA LYS A 57 13.53 16.55 -6.28
C LYS A 57 14.56 16.59 -5.17
N ASP A 58 15.41 17.62 -5.15
CA ASP A 58 16.46 17.76 -4.14
C ASP A 58 15.89 18.19 -2.78
N GLU A 59 14.92 19.10 -2.78
CA GLU A 59 14.19 19.50 -1.57
C GLU A 59 13.37 18.34 -0.98
N LEU A 60 12.82 17.49 -1.85
CA LEU A 60 11.98 16.35 -1.44
C LEU A 60 12.77 15.16 -0.85
N LYS A 61 14.11 15.20 -0.82
CA LYS A 61 14.93 14.08 -0.29
C LYS A 61 14.63 13.74 1.16
N SER A 62 14.24 14.72 1.98
CA SER A 62 13.92 14.54 3.40
C SER A 62 12.66 13.71 3.63
N GLN A 63 11.72 13.69 2.68
CA GLN A 63 10.43 13.01 2.82
C GLN A 63 10.40 11.60 2.21
N GLY A 64 11.53 11.15 1.66
CA GLY A 64 11.61 9.88 0.94
C GLY A 64 10.94 9.92 -0.45
N PRO A 65 10.95 8.79 -1.16
CA PRO A 65 10.42 8.71 -2.51
C PRO A 65 8.87 8.74 -2.52
N SER A 66 8.29 9.45 -3.49
CA SER A 66 6.84 9.42 -3.76
C SER A 66 6.35 7.99 -4.02
N LEU A 67 5.09 7.73 -3.64
CA LEU A 67 4.39 6.47 -3.91
C LEU A 67 4.38 6.12 -5.41
N LEU A 68 4.36 7.13 -6.29
CA LEU A 68 4.47 6.94 -7.74
C LEU A 68 5.78 6.26 -8.15
N LYS A 69 6.86 6.53 -7.43
CA LYS A 69 8.18 5.95 -7.71
C LYS A 69 8.35 4.55 -7.13
N THR A 70 7.68 4.26 -6.00
CA THR A 70 7.89 3.02 -5.24
C THR A 70 6.89 1.93 -5.56
N LEU A 71 5.60 2.27 -5.59
CA LEU A 71 4.51 1.28 -5.66
C LEU A 71 3.74 1.32 -6.98
N CYS A 72 4.05 2.25 -7.88
CA CYS A 72 3.35 2.36 -9.16
C CYS A 72 4.18 1.88 -10.35
N THR A 73 3.47 1.49 -11.41
CA THR A 73 3.99 1.28 -12.77
C THR A 73 3.17 2.17 -13.70
N ASP A 74 3.82 3.08 -14.41
CA ASP A 74 3.16 4.08 -15.29
C ASP A 74 2.06 4.90 -14.60
N SER A 75 2.24 5.24 -13.32
CA SER A 75 1.27 5.92 -12.45
C SER A 75 0.07 5.09 -12.01
N TYR A 76 0.01 3.80 -12.31
CA TYR A 76 -0.99 2.88 -11.78
C TYR A 76 -0.42 2.10 -10.60
N LEU A 77 -1.23 1.90 -9.56
CA LEU A 77 -0.81 1.12 -8.40
C LEU A 77 -0.51 -0.33 -8.83
N ASP A 78 0.71 -0.78 -8.59
CA ASP A 78 1.18 -2.11 -8.99
C ASP A 78 1.02 -3.06 -7.80
N ILE A 79 0.11 -4.03 -7.95
CA ILE A 79 -0.20 -4.99 -6.87
C ILE A 79 1.03 -5.83 -6.47
N LYS A 80 1.94 -6.13 -7.39
CA LYS A 80 3.14 -6.92 -7.09
C LYS A 80 4.14 -6.11 -6.29
N LYS A 81 4.35 -4.84 -6.66
CA LYS A 81 5.19 -3.91 -5.90
C LYS A 81 4.60 -3.64 -4.52
N THR A 82 3.28 -3.43 -4.46
CA THR A 82 2.53 -3.21 -3.21
C THR A 82 2.64 -4.41 -2.28
N ALA A 83 2.38 -5.63 -2.78
CA ALA A 83 2.52 -6.84 -1.99
C ALA A 83 3.95 -7.05 -1.49
N SER A 84 4.96 -6.84 -2.35
CA SER A 84 6.37 -6.98 -1.98
C SER A 84 6.80 -5.97 -0.91
N TRP A 85 6.41 -4.70 -1.08
CA TRP A 85 6.65 -3.65 -0.10
C TRP A 85 5.99 -3.97 1.24
N PHE A 86 4.72 -4.38 1.23
CA PHE A 86 3.99 -4.69 2.44
C PHE A 86 4.57 -5.91 3.16
N GLN A 87 5.02 -6.93 2.42
CA GLN A 87 5.71 -8.09 2.97
C GLN A 87 7.01 -7.71 3.70
N LEU A 88 7.79 -6.76 3.17
CA LEU A 88 8.96 -6.21 3.85
C LEU A 88 8.56 -5.43 5.10
N LEU A 89 7.57 -4.53 4.98
CA LEU A 89 7.06 -3.74 6.10
C LEU A 89 6.59 -4.63 7.26
N VAL A 90 5.87 -5.71 6.99
CA VAL A 90 5.41 -6.64 8.02
C VAL A 90 6.59 -7.34 8.71
N LYS A 91 7.65 -7.72 7.96
CA LYS A 91 8.84 -8.33 8.57
C LYS A 91 9.54 -7.35 9.52
N ASP A 92 9.73 -6.12 9.07
CA ASP A 92 10.41 -5.08 9.83
C ASP A 92 9.61 -4.69 11.07
N ALA A 93 8.31 -4.46 10.90
CA ALA A 93 7.40 -4.16 12.01
C ALA A 93 7.31 -5.31 13.01
N TRP A 94 7.33 -6.57 12.55
CA TRP A 94 7.31 -7.73 13.45
C TRP A 94 8.49 -7.74 14.42
N GLN A 95 9.68 -7.33 14.00
CA GLN A 95 10.86 -7.28 14.89
C GLN A 95 10.68 -6.28 16.04
N LEU A 96 9.79 -5.30 15.90
CA LEU A 96 9.51 -4.28 16.91
C LEU A 96 8.35 -4.67 17.84
N MET A 97 7.64 -5.76 17.54
CA MET A 97 6.48 -6.19 18.32
C MET A 97 6.91 -7.05 19.51
N PRO A 98 6.38 -6.83 20.74
CA PRO A 98 6.66 -7.68 21.90
C PRO A 98 6.32 -9.16 21.66
N LEU A 99 5.28 -9.44 20.85
CA LEU A 99 4.87 -10.80 20.49
C LEU A 99 5.96 -11.58 19.74
N SER A 100 6.92 -10.90 19.09
CA SER A 100 7.99 -11.56 18.34
C SER A 100 8.93 -12.41 19.20
N HIS A 101 9.00 -12.11 20.50
CA HIS A 101 9.79 -12.90 21.46
C HIS A 101 9.15 -14.26 21.79
N HIS A 102 7.85 -14.40 21.57
CA HIS A 102 7.09 -15.60 21.94
C HIS A 102 6.53 -16.35 20.71
N CYS A 103 6.35 -15.64 19.60
CA CYS A 103 5.77 -16.17 18.37
C CYS A 103 6.71 -15.93 17.19
N GLN A 104 6.85 -16.94 16.32
CA GLN A 104 7.60 -16.81 15.08
C GLN A 104 6.67 -16.40 13.95
N LEU A 105 7.06 -15.39 13.16
CA LEU A 105 6.39 -15.01 11.93
C LEU A 105 7.24 -15.41 10.73
N ALA A 106 6.63 -16.12 9.78
CA ALA A 106 7.19 -16.34 8.45
C ALA A 106 6.29 -15.70 7.40
N VAL A 107 6.87 -14.87 6.53
CA VAL A 107 6.20 -14.40 5.31
C VAL A 107 6.39 -15.45 4.22
N LEU A 108 5.29 -15.96 3.69
CA LEU A 108 5.27 -16.99 2.66
C LEU A 108 5.28 -16.35 1.26
N PRO A 109 5.82 -17.03 0.23
CA PRO A 109 5.80 -16.53 -1.14
C PRO A 109 4.38 -16.23 -1.64
N ALA A 110 4.14 -15.00 -2.08
CA ALA A 110 2.89 -14.56 -2.69
C ALA A 110 3.17 -13.33 -3.58
N THR A 111 2.47 -13.24 -4.72
CA THR A 111 2.70 -12.22 -5.75
C THR A 111 1.73 -11.04 -5.68
N SER A 112 0.50 -11.26 -5.20
CA SER A 112 -0.55 -10.24 -5.13
C SER A 112 -1.20 -10.10 -3.74
N SER A 113 -0.69 -10.83 -2.76
CA SER A 113 -1.15 -10.80 -1.38
C SER A 113 0.02 -10.91 -0.42
N CYS A 114 -0.21 -10.72 0.87
CA CYS A 114 0.78 -11.00 1.90
C CYS A 114 0.32 -12.21 2.72
N LYS A 115 1.03 -13.34 2.58
CA LYS A 115 0.73 -14.56 3.31
C LYS A 115 1.67 -14.69 4.50
N LEU A 116 1.10 -14.83 5.69
CA LEU A 116 1.80 -14.93 6.95
C LEU A 116 1.53 -16.29 7.58
N LYS A 117 2.57 -16.89 8.13
CA LYS A 117 2.47 -18.05 9.03
C LYS A 117 3.02 -17.65 10.39
N LEU A 118 2.13 -17.56 11.37
CA LEU A 118 2.48 -17.40 12.78
C LEU A 118 2.64 -18.79 13.39
N ARG A 119 3.66 -18.98 14.23
CA ARG A 119 3.89 -20.20 15.00
C ARG A 119 4.07 -19.86 16.47
N ASN A 120 3.39 -20.60 17.32
CA ASN A 120 3.54 -20.56 18.78
C ASN A 120 3.69 -22.00 19.28
N GLY A 121 4.92 -22.43 19.54
CA GLY A 121 5.23 -23.83 19.82
C GLY A 121 4.83 -24.76 18.66
N GLN A 122 3.90 -25.68 18.92
CA GLN A 122 3.38 -26.63 17.92
C GLN A 122 2.20 -26.06 17.12
N GLU A 123 1.57 -25.00 17.61
CA GLU A 123 0.42 -24.39 16.94
C GLU A 123 0.89 -23.46 15.82
N SER A 124 0.12 -23.45 14.73
CA SER A 124 0.39 -22.51 13.65
C SER A 124 -0.88 -21.94 13.05
N LEU A 125 -0.80 -20.67 12.67
CA LEU A 125 -1.89 -19.88 12.13
C LEU A 125 -1.46 -19.29 10.80
N ASN A 126 -2.23 -19.56 9.75
CA ASN A 126 -2.01 -18.97 8.43
C ASN A 126 -3.01 -17.83 8.20
N ILE A 127 -2.48 -16.66 7.84
CA ILE A 127 -3.23 -15.45 7.53
C ILE A 127 -2.86 -15.02 6.12
N GLU A 128 -3.86 -14.78 5.28
CA GLU A 128 -3.67 -14.11 4.00
C GLU A 128 -4.26 -12.71 4.10
N LEU A 129 -3.42 -11.71 3.84
CA LEU A 129 -3.79 -10.32 3.78
C LEU A 129 -3.98 -9.95 2.31
N ILE A 130 -5.20 -9.58 1.94
CA ILE A 130 -5.55 -9.07 0.61
C ILE A 130 -5.67 -7.56 0.67
N PHE A 131 -5.32 -6.88 -0.42
CA PHE A 131 -5.33 -5.42 -0.46
C PHE A 131 -6.60 -4.93 -1.13
N GLY A 132 -7.16 -3.84 -0.62
CA GLY A 132 -8.28 -3.18 -1.29
C GLY A 132 -8.34 -1.69 -1.01
N VAL A 133 -9.05 -0.97 -1.87
CA VAL A 133 -9.24 0.49 -1.76
C VAL A 133 -10.72 0.77 -1.57
N SER A 134 -11.04 1.64 -0.61
CA SER A 134 -12.41 2.07 -0.37
C SER A 134 -12.93 2.88 -1.56
N LEU A 135 -14.11 2.52 -2.06
CA LEU A 135 -14.82 3.29 -3.09
C LEU A 135 -15.76 4.25 -2.34
N ASP A 136 -15.36 5.51 -2.23
CA ASP A 136 -16.06 6.54 -1.46
C ASP A 136 -16.23 6.19 0.05
N ASP A 137 -16.98 7.01 0.79
CA ASP A 137 -17.35 6.79 2.21
C ASP A 137 -18.35 5.63 2.38
N SER A 138 -18.28 4.63 1.50
CA SER A 138 -19.09 3.42 1.54
C SER A 138 -18.25 2.25 2.02
N ASP A 139 -18.89 1.25 2.65
CA ASP A 139 -18.23 -0.01 3.07
C ASP A 139 -17.83 -0.92 1.88
N CYS A 140 -17.75 -0.37 0.66
CA CYS A 140 -17.40 -1.09 -0.55
C CYS A 140 -15.91 -0.96 -0.87
N PHE A 141 -15.24 -2.10 -1.06
CA PHE A 141 -13.83 -2.16 -1.40
C PHE A 141 -13.60 -2.74 -2.79
N LEU A 142 -12.73 -2.08 -3.56
CA LEU A 142 -12.11 -2.64 -4.74
C LEU A 142 -10.91 -3.49 -4.32
N ILE A 143 -10.96 -4.80 -4.56
CA ILE A 143 -9.84 -5.71 -4.32
C ILE A 143 -8.83 -5.57 -5.47
N LEU A 144 -7.56 -5.45 -5.12
CA LEU A 144 -6.44 -5.26 -6.06
C LEU A 144 -5.80 -6.57 -6.54
#